data_AF-A0A1J3F7X6-F1
#
_entry.id   AF-A0A1J3F7X6-F1
#
_cell.length_a   1.000
_cell.length_b   1.000
_cell.length_c   1.000
_cell.angle_alpha   90.00
_cell.angle_beta   90.00
_cell.angle_gamma   90.00
#
_symmetry.space_group_name_H-M   'P 1'
#
loop_
_entity.id
_entity.type
_entity.pdbx_description
1 polymer ?
#
loop_
_entity_poly.entity_id
_entity_poly.type
_entity_poly.pdbx_seq_one_letter_code
_entity_poly.pdbx_strand_id
1 'polypeptide(L)'
;DGVKMSETCHGVLIDCIGASLNDLAQEGLVEQDKVDSFTTPFYMAEEGELKQIIEENGKFTIEVFDDIIHPNGEFPLDPKILAASFKAIYGAFLSAHFGADVIRKTFELVEVKAREEICRFKNAKPGTQYFMVLRKN
;
A
#
# COMPACT_ATOMS: atom_id res chain seq x y z
N ASP A 1 -4.10 -12.03 -13.47
CA ASP A 1 -3.55 -13.20 -12.73
C ASP A 1 -2.93 -12.69 -11.46
N GLY A 2 -3.32 -13.17 -10.28
CA GLY A 2 -2.63 -12.80 -9.04
C GLY A 2 -3.50 -12.40 -7.85
N VAL A 3 -2.79 -12.08 -6.78
CA VAL A 3 -3.29 -11.63 -5.47
C VAL A 3 -3.88 -10.22 -5.62
N LYS A 4 -5.14 -10.01 -5.21
CA LYS A 4 -5.71 -8.65 -5.23
C LYS A 4 -5.03 -7.79 -4.18
N MET A 5 -4.81 -6.51 -4.50
CA MET A 5 -4.18 -5.57 -3.56
C MET A 5 -4.88 -5.56 -2.19
N SER A 6 -6.21 -5.58 -2.17
CA SER A 6 -7.02 -5.64 -0.95
C SER A 6 -6.81 -6.88 -0.08
N GLU A 7 -6.21 -7.94 -0.63
CA GLU A 7 -5.88 -9.18 0.08
C GLU A 7 -4.45 -9.19 0.63
N THR A 8 -3.64 -8.16 0.34
CA THR A 8 -2.24 -8.03 0.80
C THR A 8 -2.14 -7.25 2.11
N CYS A 9 -1.02 -7.40 2.83
CA CYS A 9 -0.72 -6.61 4.03
C CYS A 9 -0.81 -5.10 3.75
N HIS A 10 -0.29 -4.70 2.58
CA HIS A 10 -0.29 -3.33 2.13
C HIS A 10 -1.70 -2.80 1.86
N GLY A 11 -2.58 -3.60 1.24
CA GLY A 11 -3.98 -3.23 1.02
C GLY A 11 -4.76 -3.07 2.32
N VAL A 12 -4.60 -4.01 3.26
CA VAL A 12 -5.25 -3.92 4.59
C VAL A 12 -4.84 -2.63 5.30
N LEU A 13 -3.58 -2.19 5.19
CA LEU A 13 -3.18 -0.94 5.83
C LEU A 13 -3.65 0.31 5.08
N ILE A 14 -3.72 0.29 3.75
CA ILE A 14 -4.37 1.38 2.99
C ILE A 14 -5.83 1.53 3.45
N ASP A 15 -6.55 0.42 3.65
CA ASP A 15 -7.90 0.45 4.21
C ASP A 15 -7.91 1.09 5.61
N CYS A 16 -6.94 0.75 6.47
CA CYS A 16 -6.82 1.38 7.79
C CYS A 16 -6.58 2.91 7.68
N ILE A 17 -5.73 3.37 6.77
CA ILE A 17 -5.48 4.80 6.53
C ILE A 17 -6.77 5.49 6.07
N GLY A 18 -7.46 4.92 5.09
CA GLY A 18 -8.72 5.45 4.57
C GLY A 18 -9.81 5.51 5.64
N ALA A 19 -9.97 4.46 6.43
CA ALA A 19 -10.89 4.43 7.56
C ALA A 19 -10.52 5.48 8.62
N SER A 20 -9.24 5.65 8.95
CA SER A 20 -8.80 6.69 9.89
C SER A 20 -9.05 8.11 9.38
N LEU A 21 -8.88 8.37 8.09
CA LEU A 21 -9.22 9.68 7.49
C LEU A 21 -10.72 9.92 7.52
N ASN A 22 -11.54 8.90 7.27
CA ASN A 22 -13.00 8.99 7.37
C ASN A 22 -13.48 9.28 8.80
N ASP A 23 -12.90 8.63 9.82
CA ASP A 23 -13.22 8.93 11.21
C ASP A 23 -12.94 10.41 11.55
N LEU A 24 -11.78 10.92 11.13
CA LEU A 24 -11.42 12.33 11.32
C LEU A 24 -12.34 13.28 10.53
N ALA A 25 -12.87 12.84 9.38
CA ALA A 25 -13.83 13.62 8.61
C ALA A 25 -15.18 13.72 9.33
N GLN A 26 -15.65 12.61 9.91
CA GLN A 26 -16.87 12.58 10.72
C GLN A 26 -16.75 13.43 11.99
N GLU A 27 -15.54 13.56 12.56
CA GLU A 27 -15.24 14.47 13.66
C GLU A 27 -15.09 15.94 13.23
N GLY A 28 -15.13 16.24 11.92
CA GLY A 28 -14.99 17.59 11.38
C GLY A 28 -13.55 18.12 11.37
N LEU A 29 -12.54 17.24 11.51
CA LEU A 29 -11.11 17.60 11.48
C LEU A 29 -10.55 17.65 10.06
N VAL A 30 -11.24 17.06 9.09
CA VAL A 30 -10.95 17.14 7.65
C VAL A 30 -12.27 17.17 6.88
N GLU A 31 -12.29 17.83 5.71
CA GLU A 31 -13.46 17.83 4.84
C GLU A 31 -13.66 16.46 4.19
N GLN A 32 -14.87 15.89 4.26
CA GLN A 32 -15.17 14.59 3.65
C GLN A 32 -14.85 14.57 2.15
N ASP A 33 -15.19 15.64 1.42
CA ASP A 33 -14.90 15.77 -0.01
C ASP A 33 -13.41 15.64 -0.35
N LYS A 34 -12.51 16.06 0.55
CA LYS A 34 -11.06 15.87 0.37
C LYS A 34 -10.65 14.42 0.54
N VAL A 35 -11.28 13.69 1.46
CA VAL A 35 -11.02 12.26 1.64
C VAL A 35 -11.54 11.49 0.43
N ASP A 36 -12.75 11.80 -0.04
CA ASP A 36 -13.41 11.10 -1.14
C ASP A 36 -12.75 11.35 -2.50
N SER A 37 -12.19 12.54 -2.71
CA SER A 37 -11.50 12.90 -3.97
C SER A 37 -10.02 12.48 -4.00
N PHE A 38 -9.45 12.04 -2.87
CA PHE A 38 -8.05 11.69 -2.81
C PHE A 38 -7.78 10.30 -3.42
N THR A 39 -6.91 10.26 -4.42
CA THR A 39 -6.40 9.01 -5.00
C THR A 39 -4.93 8.81 -4.64
N THR A 40 -4.54 7.59 -4.29
CA THR A 40 -3.14 7.28 -4.01
C THR A 40 -2.31 7.32 -5.30
N PRO A 41 -1.05 7.82 -5.24
CA PRO A 41 -0.18 7.91 -6.41
C PRO A 41 0.48 6.56 -6.76
N PHE A 42 -0.09 5.45 -6.30
CA PHE A 42 0.49 4.11 -6.45
C PHE A 42 -0.36 3.27 -7.39
N TYR A 43 0.31 2.66 -8.36
CA TYR A 43 -0.26 1.66 -9.22
C TYR A 43 0.50 0.35 -9.03
N MET A 44 -0.22 -0.67 -8.56
CA MET A 44 0.33 -2.00 -8.31
C MET A 44 0.03 -2.85 -9.53
N ALA A 45 0.95 -2.85 -10.49
CA ALA A 45 0.77 -3.54 -11.77
C ALA A 45 0.73 -5.06 -11.58
N GLU A 46 -0.15 -5.74 -12.33
CA GLU A 46 -0.17 -7.19 -12.40
C GLU A 46 1.00 -7.71 -13.27
N GLU A 47 1.46 -8.93 -13.02
CA GLU A 47 2.53 -9.58 -13.80
C GLU A 47 2.22 -9.56 -15.31
N GLY A 48 1.00 -9.92 -15.70
CA GLY A 48 0.60 -9.93 -17.10
C GLY A 48 0.68 -8.55 -17.75
N GLU A 49 0.33 -7.51 -17.01
CA GLU A 49 0.42 -6.13 -17.46
C GLU A 49 1.89 -5.70 -17.65
N LEU A 50 2.75 -6.00 -16.69
CA LEU A 50 4.18 -5.69 -16.80
C LEU A 50 4.81 -6.41 -18.00
N LYS A 51 4.50 -7.69 -18.19
CA LYS A 51 4.99 -8.48 -19.34
C LYS A 51 4.51 -7.88 -20.66
N GLN A 52 3.23 -7.56 -20.76
CA GLN A 52 2.66 -6.94 -21.96
C GLN A 52 3.35 -5.60 -22.28
N ILE A 53 3.54 -4.72 -21.28
CA ILE A 53 4.21 -3.42 -21.49
C ILE A 53 5.64 -3.61 -22.00
N ILE A 54 6.39 -4.59 -21.47
CA ILE A 54 7.77 -4.85 -21.88
C ILE A 54 7.81 -5.40 -23.31
N GLU A 55 6.90 -6.31 -23.66
CA GLU A 55 6.77 -6.86 -25.01
C GLU A 55 6.40 -5.79 -26.03
N GLU A 56 5.41 -4.94 -25.72
CA GLU A 56 4.99 -3.81 -26.57
C GLU A 56 6.11 -2.77 -26.74
N ASN A 57 6.96 -2.59 -25.74
CA ASN A 57 8.12 -1.70 -25.83
C ASN A 57 9.14 -2.17 -26.88
N GLY A 58 9.29 -3.48 -27.08
CA GLY A 58 10.14 -4.10 -28.11
C GLY A 58 11.66 -3.87 -27.98
N LYS A 59 12.13 -3.14 -26.97
CA LYS A 59 13.56 -2.85 -26.76
C LYS A 59 14.27 -3.85 -25.85
N PHE A 60 13.52 -4.72 -25.19
CA PHE A 60 14.04 -5.67 -24.22
C PHE A 60 13.41 -7.05 -24.41
N THR A 61 14.16 -8.09 -24.06
CA THR A 61 13.63 -9.43 -23.78
C THR A 61 13.60 -9.68 -22.28
N ILE A 62 12.58 -10.39 -21.82
CA ILE A 62 12.46 -10.86 -20.44
C ILE A 62 13.26 -12.15 -20.32
N GLU A 63 14.35 -12.13 -19.55
CA GLU A 63 15.17 -13.32 -19.29
C GLU A 63 14.74 -14.05 -18.02
N VAL A 64 14.32 -13.28 -17.01
CA VAL A 64 13.81 -13.78 -15.73
C VAL A 64 12.63 -12.90 -15.31
N PHE A 65 11.57 -13.55 -14.82
CA PHE A 65 10.44 -12.90 -14.17
C PHE A 65 9.98 -13.82 -13.03
N ASP A 66 10.30 -13.45 -11.80
CA ASP A 66 10.04 -14.25 -10.60
C ASP A 66 9.37 -13.42 -9.50
N ASP A 67 8.63 -14.09 -8.63
CA ASP A 67 8.12 -13.52 -7.39
C ASP A 67 9.18 -13.55 -6.29
N ILE A 68 9.36 -12.42 -5.61
CA ILE A 68 10.12 -12.36 -4.36
C ILE A 68 9.18 -12.75 -3.21
N ILE A 69 9.38 -13.94 -2.68
CA ILE A 69 8.63 -14.43 -1.51
C ILE A 69 9.38 -14.06 -0.24
N HIS A 70 8.74 -13.28 0.63
CA HIS A 70 9.25 -12.96 1.97
C HIS A 70 8.84 -14.05 2.97
N PRO A 71 9.74 -14.93 3.43
CA PRO A 71 9.37 -16.07 4.26
C PRO A 71 8.82 -15.67 5.63
N ASN A 72 9.16 -14.48 6.11
CA ASN A 72 8.69 -13.92 7.38
C ASN A 72 7.62 -12.83 7.20
N GLY A 73 7.08 -12.69 5.99
CA GLY A 73 6.27 -11.55 5.60
C GLY A 73 7.09 -10.30 5.31
N GLU A 74 6.48 -9.35 4.60
CA GLU A 74 7.12 -8.08 4.20
C GLU A 74 7.34 -7.13 5.38
N PHE A 75 6.45 -7.19 6.36
CA PHE A 75 6.45 -6.30 7.51
C PHE A 75 6.30 -7.12 8.80
N PRO A 76 6.99 -6.72 9.89
CA PRO A 76 6.68 -7.24 11.21
C PRO A 76 5.21 -6.98 11.55
N LEU A 77 4.51 -8.02 12.02
CA LEU A 77 3.10 -7.93 12.43
C LEU A 77 2.95 -7.32 13.83
N ASP A 78 3.51 -6.13 14.01
CA ASP A 78 3.34 -5.28 15.18
C ASP A 78 2.62 -3.99 14.74
N PRO A 79 1.46 -3.64 15.33
CA PRO A 79 0.67 -2.49 14.90
C PRO A 79 1.44 -1.17 14.88
N LYS A 80 2.36 -0.97 15.83
CA LYS A 80 3.15 0.26 15.92
C LYS A 80 4.21 0.29 14.82
N ILE A 81 4.87 -0.84 14.54
CA ILE A 81 5.81 -0.95 13.43
C ILE A 81 5.10 -0.76 12.09
N LEU A 82 3.92 -1.35 11.89
CA LEU A 82 3.12 -1.18 10.68
C LEU A 82 2.74 0.29 10.46
N ALA A 83 2.16 0.93 11.46
CA ALA A 83 1.78 2.35 11.38
C ALA A 83 3.00 3.25 11.10
N ALA A 84 4.13 3.03 11.78
CA ALA A 84 5.35 3.79 11.56
C ALA A 84 5.94 3.59 10.15
N SER A 85 5.98 2.34 9.67
CA SER A 85 6.54 1.99 8.36
C SER A 85 5.74 2.66 7.24
N PHE A 86 4.42 2.62 7.32
CA PHE A 86 3.60 3.25 6.30
C PHE A 86 3.48 4.75 6.47
N LYS A 87 3.64 5.29 7.68
CA LYS A 87 3.86 6.74 7.83
C LYS A 87 5.10 7.18 7.07
N ALA A 88 6.17 6.38 7.08
CA ALA A 88 7.36 6.69 6.30
C ALA A 88 7.12 6.61 4.78
N ILE A 89 6.32 5.65 4.31
CA ILE A 89 6.00 5.47 2.87
C ILE A 89 4.99 6.54 2.38
N TYR A 90 3.92 6.78 3.14
CA TYR A 90 2.75 7.56 2.73
C TYR A 90 2.74 8.99 3.28
N GLY A 91 3.39 9.21 4.42
CA GLY A 91 3.16 10.39 5.25
C GLY A 91 3.50 11.70 4.56
N ALA A 92 4.49 11.73 3.67
CA ALA A 92 4.92 12.96 3.00
C ALA A 92 3.82 13.53 2.09
N PHE A 93 3.28 12.73 1.17
CA PHE A 93 2.25 13.22 0.24
C PHE A 93 0.88 13.33 0.91
N LEU A 94 0.57 12.46 1.87
CA LEU A 94 -0.63 12.61 2.69
C LEU A 94 -0.59 13.93 3.46
N SER A 95 0.56 14.31 4.02
CA SER A 95 0.72 15.58 4.74
C SER A 95 0.64 16.78 3.79
N ALA A 96 1.12 16.64 2.55
CA ALA A 96 1.00 17.68 1.54
C ALA A 96 -0.45 17.96 1.15
N HIS A 97 -1.32 16.93 1.17
CA HIS A 97 -2.73 17.06 0.81
C HIS A 97 -3.63 17.44 2.01
N PHE A 98 -3.47 16.75 3.14
CA PHE A 98 -4.35 16.88 4.31
C PHE A 98 -3.80 17.76 5.44
N GLY A 99 -2.50 18.08 5.41
CA GLY A 99 -1.81 18.82 6.46
C GLY A 99 -1.16 17.91 7.52
N ALA A 100 -0.03 18.38 8.06
CA ALA A 100 0.80 17.58 8.97
C ALA A 100 0.08 17.18 10.28
N ASP A 101 -0.76 18.06 10.83
CA ASP A 101 -1.49 17.78 12.07
C ASP A 101 -2.57 16.73 11.89
N VAL A 102 -3.28 16.75 10.75
CA VAL A 102 -4.27 15.73 10.40
C VAL A 102 -3.55 14.39 10.26
N ILE A 103 -2.45 14.33 9.51
CA ILE A 103 -1.71 13.09 9.30
C ILE A 103 -1.07 12.54 10.57
N ARG A 104 -0.63 13.40 11.49
CA ARG A 104 -0.19 12.95 12.81
C ARG A 104 -1.33 12.17 13.51
N LYS A 105 -2.53 12.73 13.58
CA LYS A 105 -3.71 12.07 14.17
C LYS A 105 -4.13 10.83 13.39
N THR A 106 -4.09 10.87 12.06
CA THR A 106 -4.42 9.71 11.21
C THR A 106 -3.55 8.52 11.58
N PHE A 107 -2.23 8.70 11.72
CA PHE A 107 -1.34 7.57 12.04
C PHE A 107 -1.42 7.11 13.50
N GLU A 108 -1.89 7.94 14.43
CA GLU A 108 -2.28 7.50 15.77
C GLU A 108 -3.49 6.55 15.70
N LEU A 109 -4.49 6.86 14.86
CA LEU A 109 -5.65 6.00 14.62
C LEU A 109 -5.29 4.73 13.82
N VAL A 110 -4.38 4.82 12.85
CA VAL A 110 -3.93 3.67 12.06
C VAL A 110 -3.29 2.61 12.95
N GLU A 111 -2.53 2.99 13.98
CA GLU A 111 -1.98 2.03 14.95
C GLU A 111 -3.10 1.27 15.68
N VAL A 112 -4.16 1.97 16.08
CA VAL A 112 -5.34 1.37 16.74
C VAL A 112 -6.05 0.41 15.78
N LYS A 113 -6.36 0.86 14.56
CA LYS A 113 -7.03 0.02 13.56
C LYS A 113 -6.18 -1.18 13.14
N ALA A 114 -4.86 -1.01 13.02
CA ALA A 114 -3.97 -2.13 12.70
C ALA A 114 -3.97 -3.20 13.80
N ARG A 115 -4.18 -2.81 15.06
CA ARG A 115 -4.37 -3.73 16.18
C ARG A 115 -5.71 -4.47 16.10
N GLU A 116 -6.78 -3.75 15.78
CA GLU A 116 -8.13 -4.33 15.61
C GLU A 116 -8.17 -5.32 14.43
N GLU A 117 -7.52 -4.97 13.33
CA GLU A 117 -7.49 -5.74 12.08
C GLU A 117 -6.32 -6.74 12.01
N ILE A 118 -5.62 -7.02 13.13
CA ILE A 118 -4.41 -7.86 13.15
C ILE A 118 -4.63 -9.25 12.54
N CYS A 119 -5.84 -9.79 12.63
CA CYS A 119 -6.20 -11.06 11.99
C CYS A 119 -6.22 -10.96 10.45
N ARG A 120 -6.66 -9.83 9.88
CA ARG A 120 -6.57 -9.59 8.42
C ARG A 120 -5.12 -9.52 7.98
N PHE A 121 -4.26 -8.86 8.76
CA PHE A 121 -2.81 -8.83 8.47
C PHE A 121 -2.16 -10.21 8.50
N LYS A 122 -2.50 -11.05 9.50
CA LYS A 122 -1.99 -12.43 9.60
C LYS A 122 -2.43 -13.32 8.44
N ASN A 123 -3.65 -13.11 7.95
CA ASN A 123 -4.23 -13.88 6.86
C ASN A 123 -4.01 -13.23 5.48
N ALA A 124 -3.29 -12.11 5.43
CA ALA A 124 -3.00 -11.43 4.19
C ALA A 124 -2.15 -12.33 3.31
N LYS A 125 -2.47 -12.33 2.01
CA LYS A 125 -1.64 -12.98 1.01
C LYS A 125 -0.31 -12.22 0.92
N PRO A 126 0.80 -12.90 0.57
CA PRO A 126 2.06 -12.24 0.29
C PRO A 126 1.84 -11.08 -0.69
N GLY A 127 2.48 -9.94 -0.44
CA GLY A 127 2.46 -8.86 -1.39
C GLY A 127 3.22 -9.25 -2.65
N THR A 128 2.94 -8.49 -3.69
CA THR A 128 3.39 -8.80 -5.03
C THR A 128 4.65 -8.00 -5.31
N GLN A 129 5.81 -8.59 -4.98
CA GLN A 129 7.11 -8.02 -5.33
C GLN A 129 7.74 -8.87 -6.43
N TYR A 130 8.01 -8.24 -7.58
CA TYR A 130 8.60 -8.90 -8.73
C TYR A 130 10.11 -8.67 -8.82
N PHE A 131 10.85 -9.72 -9.19
CA PHE A 131 12.22 -9.67 -9.65
C PHE A 131 12.26 -9.92 -11.16
N MET A 132 12.83 -8.97 -11.90
CA MET A 132 12.89 -9.05 -13.36
C MET A 132 14.32 -8.82 -13.85
N VAL A 133 14.77 -9.65 -14.78
CA VAL A 133 16.00 -9.44 -15.53
C VAL A 133 15.65 -9.21 -16.98
N LEU A 134 15.98 -8.02 -17.48
CA LEU A 134 15.73 -7.61 -18.85
C LEU A 134 17.05 -7.52 -19.61
N ARG A 135 17.12 -8.14 -20.80
CA ARG A 135 18.23 -7.96 -21.72
C ARG A 135 17.82 -6.97 -22.79
N LYS A 136 18.67 -5.97 -23.04
CA LYS A 136 18.46 -5.03 -24.14
C LYS A 136 18.68 -5.74 -25.48
N ASN A 137 17.77 -5.52 -26.43
CA ASN A 137 17.90 -5.97 -27.81
C ASN A 137 19.02 -5.23 -28.57
#